data_AF-A0A847Z509-F1
#
_entry.id   AF-A0A847Z509-F1
#
_cell.length_a   1.000
_cell.length_b   1.000
_cell.length_c   1.000
_cell.angle_alpha   90.00
_cell.angle_beta   90.00
_cell.angle_gamma   90.00
#
_symmetry.space_group_name_H-M   'P 1'
#
loop_
_entity.id
_entity.type
_entity.pdbx_description
1 polymer ?
#
loop_
_entity_poly.entity_id
_entity_poly.type
_entity_poly.pdbx_seq_one_letter_code
_entity_poly.pdbx_strand_id
1 'polypeptide(L)'
;MAEIGMAGVTVTRGIEGFGHEKRLHSTRILDISLKLPVIIEVIDTPEKIETALPVVNDMVNEGLVLVTDVIVEKYGNQLTDKK
;
A
#
# COMPACT_ATOMS: atom_id res chain seq x y z
N MET A 1 -6.00 -2.83 -8.22
CA MET A 1 -4.62 -2.44 -8.65
C MET A 1 -4.21 -3.13 -9.94
N ALA A 2 -4.11 -4.46 -9.97
CA ALA A 2 -3.81 -5.20 -11.21
C ALA A 2 -4.83 -4.88 -12.34
N GLU A 3 -6.12 -4.85 -12.00
CA GLU A 3 -7.19 -4.47 -12.95
C GLU A 3 -7.16 -2.99 -13.37
N ILE A 4 -6.48 -2.14 -12.61
CA ILE A 4 -6.32 -0.69 -12.89
C ILE A 4 -5.03 -0.45 -13.72
N GLY A 5 -4.29 -1.50 -14.07
CA GLY A 5 -3.07 -1.39 -14.89
C GLY A 5 -1.86 -0.76 -14.17
N MET A 6 -1.86 -0.83 -12.83
CA MET A 6 -0.73 -0.38 -12.00
C MET A 6 0.48 -1.30 -12.18
N ALA A 7 1.67 -0.69 -12.19
CA ALA A 7 2.98 -1.34 -12.38
C ALA A 7 3.28 -2.46 -11.35
N GLY A 8 2.76 -2.33 -10.14
CA GLY A 8 2.92 -3.31 -9.07
C GLY A 8 2.25 -2.83 -7.79
N VAL A 9 2.22 -3.69 -6.78
CA VAL A 9 1.72 -3.34 -5.44
C VAL A 9 2.47 -4.15 -4.40
N THR A 10 2.87 -3.49 -3.32
CA THR A 10 3.42 -4.12 -2.13
C THR A 10 2.40 -4.00 -1.01
N VAL A 11 2.16 -5.10 -0.30
CA VAL A 11 1.24 -5.12 0.84
C VAL A 11 2.02 -5.54 2.08
N THR A 12 2.07 -4.65 3.07
CA THR A 12 2.75 -4.88 4.35
C THR A 12 1.70 -4.96 5.44
N ARG A 13 1.77 -6.00 6.27
CA ARG A 13 0.90 -6.18 7.44
C ARG A 13 1.68 -5.91 8.71
N GLY A 14 1.30 -4.87 9.43
CA GLY A 14 1.90 -4.53 10.72
C GLY A 14 1.47 -5.48 11.82
N ILE A 15 2.24 -5.49 12.91
CA ILE A 15 1.94 -6.31 14.10
C ILE A 15 1.04 -5.59 15.11
N GLU A 16 1.06 -4.25 15.12
CA GLU A 16 0.26 -3.36 15.95
C GLU A 16 0.12 -2.00 15.24
N GLY A 17 -0.93 -1.23 15.56
CA GLY A 17 -1.17 0.08 14.98
C GLY A 17 -1.95 1.02 15.89
N PHE A 18 -1.71 2.32 15.74
CA PHE A 18 -2.40 3.39 16.47
C PHE A 18 -2.75 4.52 15.50
N GLY A 19 -4.01 4.95 15.49
CA GLY A 19 -4.54 5.87 14.48
C GLY A 19 -5.45 6.96 15.05
N HIS A 20 -6.14 7.69 14.15
CA HIS A 20 -6.98 8.85 14.44
C HIS A 20 -8.03 8.59 15.53
N GLU A 21 -8.55 7.37 15.63
CA GLU A 21 -9.52 6.98 16.67
C GLU A 21 -8.93 6.84 18.09
N LYS A 22 -7.63 7.10 18.29
CA LYS A 22 -6.91 7.00 19.57
C LYS A 22 -7.06 5.65 20.29
N ARG A 23 -7.41 4.58 19.57
CA ARG A 23 -7.46 3.22 20.11
C ARG A 23 -6.17 2.49 19.73
N LEU A 24 -5.53 1.90 20.74
CA LEU A 24 -4.47 0.92 20.54
C LEU A 24 -5.12 -0.33 19.93
N HIS A 25 -4.86 -0.61 18.66
CA HIS A 25 -5.17 -1.91 18.09
C HIS A 25 -4.06 -2.88 18.53
N SER A 26 -4.21 -3.40 19.75
CA SER A 26 -3.37 -4.46 20.33
C SER A 26 -4.20 -5.72 20.52
N THR A 27 -3.63 -6.85 20.14
CA THR A 27 -4.29 -8.16 20.22
C THR A 27 -4.40 -8.63 21.67
N ARG A 28 -5.61 -8.71 22.21
CA ARG A 28 -5.90 -9.67 23.30
C ARG A 28 -5.95 -11.05 22.64
N ILE A 29 -5.40 -12.05 23.33
CA ILE A 29 -5.01 -13.40 22.84
C ILE A 29 -6.11 -14.19 22.08
N LEU A 30 -7.37 -13.76 22.07
CA LEU A 30 -8.47 -14.36 21.29
C LEU A 30 -8.89 -13.61 20.00
N ASP A 31 -8.38 -12.40 19.74
CA ASP A 31 -8.81 -11.51 18.62
C ASP A 31 -7.74 -11.33 17.53
N ILE A 32 -6.79 -12.27 17.44
CA ILE A 32 -5.53 -12.15 16.65
C ILE A 32 -5.75 -11.94 15.13
N SER A 33 -6.98 -12.07 14.60
CA SER A 33 -7.23 -12.01 13.16
C SER A 33 -7.88 -10.73 12.59
N LEU A 34 -8.38 -9.76 13.38
CA LEU A 34 -9.36 -8.80 12.83
C LEU A 34 -8.96 -7.32 12.69
N LYS A 35 -7.87 -6.82 13.28
CA LYS A 35 -7.55 -5.37 13.23
C LYS A 35 -6.06 -5.01 13.13
N LEU A 36 -5.24 -5.87 12.50
CA LEU A 36 -3.85 -5.50 12.25
C LEU A 36 -3.78 -4.46 11.12
N PRO A 37 -2.97 -3.40 11.25
CA PRO A 37 -2.86 -2.39 10.20
C PRO A 37 -2.26 -3.00 8.94
N VAL A 38 -2.85 -2.65 7.79
CA VAL A 38 -2.35 -3.03 6.47
C VAL A 38 -1.94 -1.76 5.75
N ILE A 39 -0.72 -1.77 5.23
CA ILE A 39 -0.19 -0.71 4.38
C ILE A 39 -0.13 -1.27 2.96
N ILE A 40 -0.72 -0.55 2.01
CA ILE A 40 -0.68 -0.86 0.59
C ILE A 40 0.11 0.23 -0.09
N GLU A 41 1.23 -0.14 -0.72
CA GLU A 41 2.14 0.78 -1.40
C GLU A 41 2.13 0.47 -2.89
N VAL A 42 1.93 1.51 -3.71
CA VAL A 42 2.02 1.42 -5.16
C VAL A 42 2.95 2.51 -5.65
N ILE A 43 3.92 2.12 -6.45
CA ILE A 43 4.87 3.02 -7.12
C ILE A 43 4.61 2.94 -8.62
N ASP A 44 4.24 4.07 -9.22
CA ASP A 44 4.00 4.19 -10.66
C ASP A 44 4.17 5.65 -11.11
N THR A 45 3.90 5.95 -12.39
CA THR A 45 3.96 7.31 -12.92
C THR A 45 2.86 8.21 -12.33
N PRO A 46 3.09 9.53 -12.25
CA PRO A 46 2.10 10.47 -11.70
C PRO A 46 0.72 10.34 -12.33
N GLU A 47 0.65 10.16 -13.66
CA GLU A 47 -0.62 10.10 -14.40
C GLU A 47 -1.45 8.87 -14.00
N LYS A 48 -0.77 7.75 -13.72
CA LYS A 48 -1.46 6.53 -13.25
C LYS A 48 -1.88 6.63 -11.79
N ILE A 49 -1.07 7.27 -10.94
CA ILE A 49 -1.44 7.55 -9.56
C ILE A 49 -2.69 8.45 -9.53
N GLU A 50 -2.72 9.52 -10.33
CA GLU A 50 -3.88 10.41 -10.47
C GLU A 50 -5.14 9.67 -10.92
N THR A 51 -5.00 8.73 -11.87
CA THR A 51 -6.11 7.92 -12.35
C THR A 51 -6.63 6.95 -11.28
N ALA A 52 -5.74 6.40 -10.43
CA ALA A 52 -6.11 5.45 -9.40
C ALA A 52 -6.67 6.09 -8.12
N LEU A 53 -6.27 7.33 -7.81
CA LEU A 53 -6.63 8.03 -6.57
C LEU A 53 -8.14 8.07 -6.28
N PRO A 54 -9.03 8.40 -7.23
CA PRO A 54 -10.47 8.41 -6.97
C PRO A 54 -10.99 7.04 -6.51
N VAL A 55 -10.54 5.96 -7.17
CA VAL A 55 -10.92 4.59 -6.82
C VAL A 55 -10.43 4.22 -5.42
N VAL A 56 -9.19 4.61 -5.08
CA VAL A 56 -8.63 4.36 -3.74
C VAL A 56 -9.38 5.14 -2.67
N ASN A 57 -9.70 6.41 -2.92
CA ASN A 57 -10.44 7.25 -1.98
C ASN A 57 -11.84 6.69 -1.70
N ASP A 58 -12.53 6.17 -2.73
CA ASP A 58 -13.85 5.54 -2.56
C ASP A 58 -13.75 4.21 -1.78
N MET A 59 -12.61 3.51 -1.84
CA MET A 59 -12.39 2.26 -1.11
C MET A 59 -11.97 2.49 0.36
N VAL A 60 -11.24 3.57 0.64
CA VAL A 60 -10.69 3.87 1.96
C VAL A 60 -11.69 4.73 2.75
N ASN A 61 -12.65 4.06 3.39
CA ASN A 61 -13.63 4.73 4.25
C ASN A 61 -13.01 5.31 5.53
N GLU A 62 -12.04 4.62 6.11
CA GLU A 62 -11.29 5.02 7.30
C GLU A 62 -9.82 4.64 7.11
N GLY A 63 -8.90 5.61 7.21
CA GLY A 63 -7.48 5.36 7.01
C GLY A 63 -6.69 6.60 6.65
N LEU A 64 -5.50 6.40 6.11
CA LEU A 64 -4.63 7.43 5.59
C LEU A 64 -4.27 7.07 4.14
N VAL A 65 -4.48 8.01 3.23
CA VAL A 65 -3.97 7.95 1.87
C VAL A 65 -2.91 9.04 1.74
N LEU A 66 -1.72 8.67 1.26
CA LEU A 66 -0.62 9.59 1.03
C LEU A 66 -0.04 9.37 -0.37
N VAL A 67 0.43 10.46 -0.98
CA VAL A 67 1.15 10.44 -2.26
C VAL A 67 2.47 11.15 -2.04
N THR A 68 3.56 10.51 -2.44
CA THR A 68 4.92 11.03 -2.28
C THR A 68 5.73 10.76 -3.54
N ASP A 69 6.50 11.75 -3.97
CA ASP A 69 7.47 11.56 -5.04
C ASP A 69 8.60 10.63 -4.59
N VAL A 70 8.99 9.69 -5.46
CA VAL A 70 10.08 8.76 -5.22
C VAL A 70 10.98 8.65 -6.45
N ILE A 71 12.25 8.31 -6.23
CA ILE A 71 13.18 7.96 -7.32
C ILE A 71 13.28 6.44 -7.39
N VAL A 72 12.96 5.88 -8.55
CA VAL A 72 13.05 4.45 -8.80
C VAL A 72 14.39 4.14 -9.47
N GLU A 73 15.37 3.73 -8.68
CA GLU A 73 16.71 3.37 -9.17
C GLU A 73 16.69 2.15 -10.12
N LYS A 74 15.76 1.21 -9.89
CA LYS A 74 15.61 0.00 -10.70
C LYS A 74 14.19 -0.54 -10.63
N TYR A 75 13.65 -0.92 -11.78
CA TYR A 75 12.33 -1.54 -11.90
C TYR A 75 12.33 -2.57 -13.04
N GLY A 76 11.79 -3.77 -12.79
CA GLY A 76 11.86 -4.90 -13.74
C GLY A 76 13.23 -5.58 -13.85
N ASN A 77 13.39 -6.46 -14.84
CA ASN A 77 14.63 -7.22 -15.01
C ASN A 77 15.70 -6.43 -15.80
N GLN A 78 16.92 -6.42 -15.26
CA GLN A 78 18.12 -6.55 -16.10
C GLN A 78 18.58 -8.00 -16.02
N LEU A 79 18.08 -8.85 -16.91
CA LEU A 79 18.77 -10.09 -17.22
C LEU A 79 20.00 -9.67 -18.02
N THR A 80 21.13 -9.52 -17.33
CA THR A 80 22.40 -9.59 -18.03
C THR A 80 22.52 -11.03 -18.50
N ASP A 81 22.28 -11.26 -19.79
CA ASP A 81 22.67 -12.47 -20.48
C ASP A 81 24.20 -12.61 -20.34
N LYS A 82 24.66 -13.17 -19.23
CA LYS A 82 26.02 -13.69 -19.14
C LYS A 82 26.01 -15.03 -19.86
N LYS A 83 26.45 -14.95 -21.12
CA LYS A 83 27.01 -16.04 -21.92
C LYS A 83 27.91 -16.97 -21.10
#